data_AF-A0A645C8C3-F1
#
_entry.id   AF-A0A645C8C3-F1
#
_cell.length_a   1.000
_cell.length_b   1.000
_cell.length_c   1.000
_cell.angle_alpha   90.00
_cell.angle_beta   90.00
_cell.angle_gamma   90.00
#
_symmetry.space_group_name_H-M   'P 1'
#
loop_
_entity.id
_entity.type
_entity.pdbx_description
1 polymer ?
#
loop_
_entity_poly.entity_id
_entity_poly.type
_entity_poly.pdbx_seq_one_letter_code
_entity_poly.pdbx_strand_id
1 'polypeptide(L)'
;MGIRWVLTVASIFAMAYITSKVVKKQDIPTENPLESEDKEYLNVKIHYCVGCGICERISPNYFEIVDKKARVKHISVKEKEIGEIQEVINKCPVKAITLTGN
;
A
#
# COMPACT_ATOMS: atom_id res chain seq x y z
N MET A 1 -46.03 6.39 -22.36
CA MET A 1 -45.40 6.71 -21.06
C MET A 1 -44.28 5.74 -20.63
N GLY A 2 -44.04 4.60 -21.29
CA GLY A 2 -42.98 3.64 -20.91
C GLY A 2 -41.57 3.93 -21.45
N ILE A 3 -41.45 4.63 -22.59
CA ILE A 3 -40.14 4.86 -23.24
C ILE A 3 -39.20 5.70 -22.38
N ARG A 4 -39.74 6.66 -21.61
CA ARG A 4 -38.96 7.51 -20.69
C ARG A 4 -38.34 6.70 -19.56
N TRP A 5 -39.06 5.70 -19.03
CA TRP A 5 -38.57 4.83 -17.95
C TRP A 5 -37.42 3.94 -18.42
N VAL A 6 -37.51 3.42 -19.65
CA VAL A 6 -36.45 2.61 -20.26
C VAL A 6 -35.17 3.43 -20.46
N LEU A 7 -35.29 4.69 -20.94
CA LEU A 7 -34.15 5.58 -21.15
C LEU A 7 -33.43 5.95 -19.84
N THR A 8 -34.16 6.17 -18.75
CA THR A 8 -33.57 6.46 -17.44
C THR A 8 -32.89 5.23 -16.83
N VAL A 9 -33.48 4.05 -16.96
CA VAL A 9 -32.89 2.80 -16.45
C VAL A 9 -31.59 2.49 -17.19
N ALA A 10 -31.59 2.60 -18.53
CA ALA A 10 -30.38 2.41 -19.33
C ALA A 10 -29.25 3.38 -18.95
N SER A 11 -29.58 4.64 -18.63
CA SER A 11 -28.59 5.64 -18.22
C SER A 11 -27.99 5.35 -16.85
N ILE A 12 -28.78 4.86 -15.89
CA ILE A 12 -28.29 4.45 -14.57
C ILE A 12 -27.29 3.30 -14.70
N PHE A 13 -27.62 2.29 -15.52
CA PHE A 13 -26.70 1.17 -15.79
C PHE A 13 -25.43 1.61 -16.50
N ALA A 14 -25.52 2.56 -17.44
CA ALA A 14 -24.34 3.11 -18.12
C ALA A 14 -23.40 3.81 -17.13
N MET A 15 -23.92 4.66 -16.24
CA MET A 15 -23.11 5.32 -15.21
C MET A 15 -22.52 4.32 -14.20
N ALA A 16 -23.31 3.32 -13.76
CA ALA A 16 -22.81 2.26 -12.90
C ALA A 16 -21.66 1.49 -13.55
N TYR A 17 -21.79 1.16 -14.83
CA TYR A 17 -20.73 0.48 -15.60
C TYR A 17 -19.47 1.34 -15.75
N ILE A 18 -19.63 2.65 -15.97
CA ILE A 18 -18.52 3.60 -16.03
C ILE A 18 -17.81 3.65 -14.67
N THR A 19 -18.53 3.80 -13.55
CA THR A 19 -17.91 3.83 -12.22
C THR A 19 -17.22 2.50 -11.88
N SER A 20 -17.81 1.35 -12.22
CA SER A 20 -17.15 0.04 -12.06
C SER A 20 -15.92 -0.14 -12.95
N LYS A 21 -15.86 0.54 -14.11
CA LYS A 21 -14.73 0.48 -15.05
C LYS A 21 -13.66 1.55 -14.76
N VAL A 22 -14.05 2.69 -14.19
CA VAL A 22 -13.15 3.76 -13.73
C VAL A 22 -12.51 3.36 -12.40
N VAL A 23 -13.22 2.61 -11.55
CA VAL A 23 -12.66 1.85 -10.42
C VAL A 23 -12.05 0.53 -10.93
N LYS A 24 -11.34 0.57 -12.05
CA LYS A 24 -10.44 -0.52 -12.44
C LYS A 24 -9.22 -0.47 -11.54
N LYS A 25 -9.28 -1.23 -10.44
CA LYS A 25 -8.26 -2.16 -9.91
C LYS A 25 -6.79 -1.73 -9.77
N GLN A 26 -6.36 -0.53 -10.11
CA GLN A 26 -4.95 -0.11 -9.98
C GLN A 26 -4.61 0.45 -8.59
N ASP A 27 -5.60 0.66 -7.72
CA ASP A 27 -5.39 1.02 -6.30
C ASP A 27 -5.81 -0.12 -5.34
N ILE A 28 -6.15 -1.29 -5.87
CA ILE A 28 -6.39 -2.47 -5.04
C ILE A 28 -5.10 -3.28 -5.09
N PRO A 29 -4.26 -3.26 -4.04
CA PRO A 29 -3.08 -4.11 -4.00
C PRO A 29 -3.56 -5.54 -4.21
N THR A 30 -3.18 -6.09 -5.36
CA THR A 30 -3.32 -7.50 -5.65
C THR A 30 -2.36 -8.21 -4.71
N GLU A 31 -2.88 -8.63 -3.56
CA GLU A 31 -2.32 -9.72 -2.78
C GLU A 31 -2.30 -10.95 -3.70
N ASN A 32 -1.19 -11.14 -4.41
CA ASN A 32 -0.92 -12.37 -5.15
C ASN A 32 -0.88 -13.49 -4.10
N PRO A 33 -1.86 -14.40 -4.09
CA PRO A 33 -1.95 -15.42 -3.06
C PRO A 33 -1.22 -16.65 -3.57
N LEU A 34 0.09 -16.60 -3.79
CA LEU A 34 0.88 -17.81 -4.04
C LEU A 34 2.33 -17.62 -3.53
N GLU A 35 2.75 -18.61 -2.74
CA GLU A 35 4.15 -18.95 -2.38
C GLU A 35 4.70 -18.35 -1.07
N SER A 36 4.18 -18.95 0.01
CA SER A 36 4.91 -19.67 1.08
C SER A 36 5.92 -18.91 1.97
N GLU A 37 5.81 -19.28 3.25
CA GLU A 37 6.75 -19.09 4.40
C GLU A 37 6.71 -17.72 5.07
N ASP A 38 5.95 -17.60 6.17
CA ASP A 38 6.11 -16.63 7.28
C ASP A 38 6.76 -15.28 6.91
N LYS A 39 6.10 -14.49 6.03
CA LYS A 39 6.59 -13.15 5.66
C LYS A 39 5.82 -12.11 6.43
N GLU A 40 6.50 -11.40 7.32
CA GLU A 40 5.96 -10.18 7.91
C GLU A 40 5.88 -9.10 6.83
N TYR A 41 4.69 -8.49 6.72
CA TYR A 41 4.43 -7.47 5.71
C TYR A 41 4.82 -6.09 6.25
N LEU A 42 5.73 -5.42 5.55
CA LEU A 42 6.15 -4.07 5.88
C LEU A 42 5.25 -3.03 5.22
N ASN A 43 4.59 -2.18 6.01
CA ASN A 43 3.74 -1.10 5.52
C ASN A 43 4.27 0.27 5.96
N VAL A 44 4.30 1.23 5.04
CA VAL A 44 4.70 2.62 5.32
C VAL A 44 3.57 3.55 4.96
N LYS A 45 3.08 4.28 5.97
CA LYS A 45 2.05 5.31 5.77
C LYS A 45 2.69 6.60 5.28
N ILE A 46 2.72 6.74 3.95
CA ILE A 46 3.28 7.90 3.22
C ILE A 46 2.73 9.24 3.72
N HIS A 47 1.47 9.28 4.21
CA HIS A 47 0.85 10.48 4.77
C HIS A 47 1.49 10.98 6.06
N TYR A 48 2.04 10.09 6.89
CA TYR A 48 2.71 10.44 8.13
C TYR A 48 4.23 10.56 7.95
N CYS A 49 4.76 10.16 6.80
CA CYS A 49 6.18 10.21 6.53
C CYS A 49 6.63 11.65 6.24
N VAL A 50 7.54 12.16 7.07
CA VAL A 50 8.14 13.50 6.93
C VAL A 50 9.43 13.51 6.09
N GLY A 51 9.85 12.37 5.55
CA GLY A 51 11.06 12.30 4.71
C GLY A 51 12.38 12.39 5.48
N CYS A 52 12.41 11.98 6.75
CA CYS A 52 13.61 12.09 7.59
C CYS A 52 14.82 11.25 7.11
N GLY A 53 14.59 10.26 6.25
CA GLY A 53 15.63 9.40 5.68
C GLY A 53 16.36 8.47 6.63
N ILE A 54 15.89 8.38 7.88
CA ILE A 54 16.44 7.46 8.88
C ILE A 54 16.24 6.00 8.44
N CYS A 55 15.12 5.70 7.78
CA CYS A 55 14.80 4.35 7.28
C CYS A 55 15.76 3.88 6.19
N GLU A 56 16.09 4.73 5.22
CA GLU A 56 17.07 4.41 4.17
C GLU A 56 18.48 4.27 4.73
N ARG A 57 18.85 5.03 5.78
CA ARG A 57 20.19 4.91 6.39
C ARG A 57 20.40 3.64 7.20
N ILE A 58 19.36 3.15 7.87
CA ILE A 58 19.45 1.93 8.68
C ILE A 58 19.29 0.70 7.79
N SER A 59 18.31 0.70 6.89
CA SER A 59 18.02 -0.44 6.02
C SER A 59 17.76 0.02 4.57
N PRO A 60 18.81 0.43 3.83
CA PRO A 60 18.70 0.89 2.43
C PRO A 60 18.20 -0.20 1.47
N ASN A 61 18.32 -1.47 1.86
CA ASN A 61 17.81 -2.60 1.09
C ASN A 61 16.28 -2.65 1.08
N TYR A 62 15.62 -2.16 2.15
CA TYR A 62 14.17 -2.24 2.34
C TYR A 62 13.46 -0.92 2.08
N PHE A 63 14.11 0.19 2.41
CA PHE A 63 13.53 1.52 2.33
C PHE A 63 14.33 2.41 1.37
N GLU A 64 13.62 3.13 0.52
CA GLU A 64 14.16 4.16 -0.34
C GLU A 64 13.38 5.45 -0.14
N ILE A 65 14.04 6.59 -0.22
CA ILE A 65 13.34 7.87 -0.25
C ILE A 65 13.06 8.26 -1.70
N VAL A 66 11.80 8.28 -2.07
CA VAL A 66 11.35 8.81 -3.36
C VAL A 66 10.43 10.00 -3.08
N ASP A 67 10.73 11.14 -3.71
CA ASP A 67 9.94 12.37 -3.56
C ASP A 67 9.83 12.86 -2.10
N LYS A 68 10.95 12.85 -1.36
CA LYS A 68 10.99 13.17 0.09
C LYS A 68 10.09 12.28 0.97
N LYS A 69 9.66 11.11 0.48
CA LYS A 69 8.85 10.16 1.27
C LYS A 69 9.46 8.77 1.24
N ALA A 70 9.32 8.03 2.33
CA ALA A 70 9.80 6.66 2.41
C ALA A 70 8.90 5.74 1.59
N ARG A 71 9.51 4.95 0.71
CA ARG A 71 8.92 3.91 -0.12
C ARG A 71 9.56 2.58 0.24
N VAL A 72 8.74 1.54 0.35
CA VAL A 72 9.19 0.17 0.58
C VAL A 72 9.59 -0.45 -0.76
N LYS A 73 10.85 -0.89 -0.88
CA LYS A 73 11.36 -1.64 -2.03
C LYS A 73 10.97 -3.11 -1.96
N HIS A 74 11.10 -3.70 -0.78
CA HIS A 74 10.80 -5.11 -0.52
C HIS A 74 9.73 -5.23 0.56
N ILE A 75 8.56 -5.75 0.18
CA ILE A 75 7.40 -5.95 1.08
C ILE A 75 7.63 -7.16 2.00
N SER A 76 8.46 -8.11 1.57
CA SER A 76 8.81 -9.31 2.34
C SER A 76 10.05 -9.06 3.21
N VAL A 77 9.84 -8.99 4.52
CA VAL A 77 10.93 -8.94 5.51
C VAL A 77 11.34 -10.36 5.84
N LYS A 78 12.65 -10.65 5.86
CA LYS A 78 13.16 -11.94 6.34
C LYS A 78 13.27 -11.89 7.87
N GLU A 79 13.08 -13.01 8.56
CA GLU A 79 13.18 -13.08 10.04
C GLU A 79 14.47 -12.47 10.60
N LYS A 80 15.58 -12.62 9.87
CA LYS A 80 16.89 -12.11 10.25
C LYS A 80 16.98 -10.57 10.26
N GLU A 81 16.07 -9.89 9.57
CA GLU A 81 16.06 -8.44 9.35
C GLU A 81 14.93 -7.76 10.13
N ILE A 82 14.04 -8.53 10.79
CA ILE A 82 13.02 -8.01 11.71
C ILE A 82 13.65 -7.13 12.79
N GLY A 83 14.81 -7.53 13.34
CA GLY A 83 15.52 -6.76 14.35
C GLY A 83 15.93 -5.37 13.86
N GLU A 84 16.45 -5.28 12.63
CA GLU A 84 16.81 -4.00 12.02
C GLU A 84 15.57 -3.15 11.76
N ILE A 85 14.51 -3.75 11.21
CA ILE A 85 13.25 -3.05 10.94
C ILE A 85 12.60 -2.53 12.22
N GLN A 86 12.64 -3.31 13.30
CA GLN A 86 12.14 -2.88 14.59
C GLN A 86 12.96 -1.71 15.16
N GLU A 87 14.27 -1.69 14.93
CA GLU A 87 15.11 -0.53 15.23
C GLU A 87 14.70 0.70 14.41
N VAL A 88 14.39 0.54 13.11
CA VAL A 88 13.86 1.61 12.26
C VAL A 88 12.52 2.13 12.79
N ILE A 89 11.60 1.25 13.17
CA ILE A 89 10.29 1.61 13.72
C ILE A 89 10.47 2.42 15.01
N ASN A 90 11.39 2.01 15.89
CA ASN A 90 11.69 2.72 17.14
C ASN A 90 12.36 4.08 16.90
N LYS A 91 13.26 4.16 15.91
CA LYS A 91 13.94 5.42 15.54
C LYS A 91 13.08 6.35 14.70
N CYS A 92 11.93 5.91 14.20
CA CYS A 92 11.03 6.74 13.41
C CYS A 92 10.31 7.75 14.33
N PRO A 93 10.59 9.06 14.22
CA PRO A 93 10.02 10.06 15.12
C PRO A 93 8.49 10.18 15.02
N VAL A 94 7.95 9.79 13.86
CA VAL A 94 6.53 9.88 13.51
C VAL A 94 5.83 8.53 13.49
N LYS A 95 6.55 7.43 13.80
CA LYS A 95 6.04 6.04 13.77
C LYS A 95 5.20 5.73 12.52
N ALA A 96 5.67 6.19 11.35
CA ALA A 96 4.96 6.03 10.08
C ALA A 96 5.11 4.62 9.48
N ILE A 97 5.92 3.76 10.10
CA ILE A 97 6.25 2.41 9.62
C ILE A 97 5.55 1.43 10.54
N THR A 98 4.84 0.46 9.96
CA THR A 98 4.14 -0.59 10.68
C THR A 98 4.54 -1.94 10.11
N LEU A 99 4.81 -2.88 10.99
CA LEU A 99 5.09 -4.27 10.67
C LEU A 99 3.84 -5.08 11.01
N THR A 100 3.29 -5.79 10.04
CA THR A 100 2.15 -6.69 10.23
C THR A 100 2.64 -8.10 10.00
N GLY A 101 3.11 -8.73 11.08
CA GLY A 101 3.35 -10.15 11.22
C GLY A 101 2.25 -10.76 12.09
N ASN A 102 1.81 -11.98 11.76
CA ASN A 102 0.81 -12.72 12.53
C ASN A 102 1.50 -13.65 13.52
#